data_AF-A0A1I3PNR9-F1
#
_entry.id   AF-A0A1I3PNR9-F1
#
_cell.length_a   1.000
_cell.length_b   1.000
_cell.length_c   1.000
_cell.angle_alpha   90.00
_cell.angle_beta   90.00
_cell.angle_gamma   90.00
#
_symmetry.space_group_name_H-M   'P 1'
#
loop_
_entity.id
_entity.type
_entity.pdbx_description
1 polymer ?
#
loop_
_entity_poly.entity_id
_entity_poly.type
_entity_poly.pdbx_seq_one_letter_code
_entity_poly.pdbx_strand_id
1 'polypeptide(L)'
;MYAVVGCRECSHLWLLEGRSETTQCPRCGSRRAYEKRKKFVETEDADHARDVRASMLANRQGEGERFAELDSFDALEEEVADGVIDDDDYLEQSGLDVDELEAAGESDQRGPSRSGSKKEIVERTLEELEQPTEDEVVEYAGERGVSPEYVREALEKLTRRGVVSENRGRYRKL
;
A
#
# COMPACT_ATOMS: atom_id res chain seq x y z
N MET A 1 -8.89 -9.77 12.80
CA MET A 1 -9.71 -10.98 12.60
C MET A 1 -10.03 -11.14 11.13
N TYR A 2 -9.60 -12.26 10.59
CA TYR A 2 -9.75 -12.70 9.21
C TYR A 2 -10.70 -13.90 9.15
N ALA A 3 -11.49 -13.98 8.10
CA ALA A 3 -12.41 -15.08 7.87
C ALA A 3 -12.32 -15.56 6.41
N VAL A 4 -12.17 -16.86 6.21
CA VAL A 4 -12.33 -17.46 4.87
C VAL A 4 -13.81 -17.74 4.66
N VAL A 5 -14.39 -17.10 3.63
CA VAL A 5 -15.82 -17.20 3.35
C VAL A 5 -16.12 -17.74 1.97
N GLY A 6 -17.31 -18.34 1.84
CA GLY A 6 -17.83 -18.88 0.58
C GLY A 6 -19.07 -18.17 0.05
N CYS A 7 -19.13 -17.98 -1.28
CA CYS A 7 -20.35 -17.59 -1.97
C CYS A 7 -21.26 -18.82 -2.14
N ARG A 8 -22.54 -18.70 -1.77
CA ARG A 8 -23.53 -19.76 -2.00
C ARG A 8 -23.94 -19.88 -3.47
N GLU A 9 -23.84 -18.80 -4.25
CA GLU A 9 -24.27 -18.76 -5.65
C GLU A 9 -23.23 -19.37 -6.61
N CYS A 10 -21.93 -19.12 -6.37
CA CYS A 10 -20.87 -19.50 -7.32
C CYS A 10 -19.69 -20.24 -6.67
N SER A 11 -19.81 -20.62 -5.39
CA SER A 11 -18.80 -21.37 -4.62
C SER A 11 -17.41 -20.72 -4.54
N HIS A 12 -17.29 -19.44 -4.90
CA HIS A 12 -16.04 -18.68 -4.79
C HIS A 12 -15.63 -18.55 -3.32
N LEU A 13 -14.33 -18.74 -3.05
CA LEU A 13 -13.71 -18.62 -1.73
C LEU A 13 -12.80 -17.39 -1.69
N TRP A 14 -12.92 -16.57 -0.66
CA TRP A 14 -12.07 -15.38 -0.44
C TRP A 14 -11.91 -15.08 1.04
N LEU A 15 -10.94 -14.23 1.37
CA LEU A 15 -10.72 -13.73 2.73
C LEU A 15 -11.49 -12.43 2.96
N LEU A 16 -12.01 -12.28 4.16
CA LEU A 16 -12.55 -11.02 4.68
C LEU A 16 -11.77 -10.60 5.91
N GLU A 17 -11.38 -9.34 5.94
CA GLU A 17 -10.81 -8.69 7.11
C GLU A 17 -11.89 -7.82 7.76
N GLY A 18 -12.32 -8.19 8.97
CA GLY A 18 -13.08 -7.32 9.88
C GLY A 18 -14.47 -6.79 9.47
N ARG A 19 -15.32 -6.67 10.50
CA ARG A 19 -16.40 -5.70 10.85
C ARG A 19 -17.43 -5.19 9.82
N SER A 20 -17.32 -5.51 8.55
CA SER A 20 -18.33 -5.09 7.57
C SER A 20 -19.66 -5.81 7.84
N GLU A 21 -20.75 -5.06 7.97
CA GLU A 21 -22.08 -5.67 8.18
C GLU A 21 -22.51 -6.49 6.95
N THR A 22 -22.10 -6.06 5.76
CA THR A 22 -22.42 -6.70 4.48
C THR A 22 -21.17 -6.93 3.65
N THR A 23 -21.16 -8.05 2.94
CA THR A 23 -20.04 -8.51 2.12
C THR A 23 -20.53 -8.78 0.71
N GLN A 24 -19.70 -8.50 -0.30
CA GLN A 24 -19.99 -8.78 -1.70
C GLN A 24 -19.06 -9.86 -2.23
N CYS A 25 -19.60 -10.84 -2.96
CA CYS A 25 -18.78 -11.84 -3.65
C CYS A 25 -17.99 -11.14 -4.77
N PRO A 26 -16.64 -11.22 -4.79
CA PRO A 26 -15.83 -10.56 -5.82
C PRO A 26 -15.98 -11.20 -7.21
N ARG A 27 -16.49 -12.45 -7.28
CA ARG A 27 -16.68 -13.17 -8.56
C ARG A 27 -18.02 -12.88 -9.23
N CYS A 28 -19.12 -12.94 -8.48
CA CYS A 28 -20.48 -12.84 -9.04
C CYS A 28 -21.27 -11.62 -8.53
N GLY A 29 -20.69 -10.79 -7.68
CA GLY A 29 -21.33 -9.58 -7.16
C GLY A 29 -22.46 -9.80 -6.14
N SER A 30 -22.80 -11.05 -5.79
CA SER A 30 -23.86 -11.34 -4.79
C SER A 30 -23.55 -10.74 -3.42
N ARG A 31 -24.49 -9.98 -2.86
CA ARG A 31 -24.37 -9.32 -1.55
C ARG A 31 -25.05 -10.12 -0.45
N ARG A 32 -24.46 -10.16 0.74
CA ARG A 32 -25.04 -10.82 1.92
C ARG A 32 -24.43 -10.30 3.22
N ALA A 33 -25.23 -10.25 4.28
CA ALA A 33 -24.75 -9.91 5.61
C ALA A 33 -23.60 -10.82 6.05
N TYR A 34 -22.57 -10.26 6.68
CA TYR A 34 -21.37 -10.98 7.14
C TYR A 34 -21.73 -12.15 8.05
N GLU A 35 -22.60 -11.92 9.03
CA GLU A 35 -23.07 -12.95 9.98
C GLU A 35 -23.70 -14.16 9.27
N LYS A 36 -24.37 -13.91 8.15
CA LYS A 36 -25.05 -14.96 7.39
C LYS A 36 -24.08 -15.74 6.50
N ARG A 37 -22.90 -15.21 6.15
CA ARG A 37 -21.92 -15.89 5.29
C ARG A 37 -21.45 -17.19 5.93
N LYS A 38 -21.17 -18.20 5.08
CA LYS A 38 -20.53 -19.42 5.54
C LYS A 38 -19.05 -19.09 5.76
N LYS A 39 -18.63 -19.09 7.03
CA LYS A 39 -17.23 -18.99 7.43
C LYS A 39 -16.66 -20.40 7.55
N PHE A 40 -15.51 -20.63 6.93
CA PHE A 40 -14.81 -21.91 7.00
C PHE A 40 -13.74 -21.88 8.09
N VAL A 41 -13.10 -20.73 8.29
CA VAL A 41 -12.24 -20.43 9.43
C VAL A 41 -12.46 -18.96 9.82
N GLU A 42 -12.31 -18.67 11.11
CA GLU A 42 -12.17 -17.32 11.66
C GLU A 42 -10.91 -17.35 12.54
N THR A 43 -9.99 -16.43 12.30
CA THR A 43 -8.68 -16.37 12.98
C THR A 43 -8.21 -14.93 13.12
N GLU A 44 -7.27 -14.67 14.02
CA GLU A 44 -6.62 -13.36 14.14
C GLU A 44 -5.40 -13.22 13.23
N ASP A 45 -4.90 -14.35 12.76
CA ASP A 45 -3.73 -14.49 11.89
C ASP A 45 -4.16 -14.48 10.41
N ALA A 46 -3.63 -13.53 9.64
CA ALA A 46 -3.95 -13.36 8.23
C ALA A 46 -3.40 -14.52 7.38
N ASP A 47 -2.21 -14.99 7.70
CA ASP A 47 -1.45 -15.99 6.97
C ASP A 47 -2.05 -17.36 7.19
N HIS A 48 -2.46 -17.67 8.43
CA HIS A 48 -3.27 -18.85 8.68
C HIS A 48 -4.57 -18.87 7.85
N ALA A 49 -5.23 -17.72 7.66
CA ALA A 49 -6.42 -17.63 6.81
C ALA A 49 -6.09 -17.82 5.32
N ARG A 50 -4.91 -17.37 4.86
CA ARG A 50 -4.42 -17.61 3.49
C ARG A 50 -4.19 -19.11 3.27
N ASP A 51 -3.53 -19.79 4.20
CA ASP A 51 -3.26 -21.23 4.16
C ASP A 51 -4.54 -22.07 4.10
N VAL A 52 -5.51 -21.78 4.97
CA VAL A 52 -6.79 -22.51 4.96
C VAL A 52 -7.50 -22.33 3.61
N ARG A 53 -7.52 -21.12 3.05
CA ARG A 53 -8.11 -20.89 1.73
C ARG A 53 -7.35 -21.67 0.65
N ALA A 54 -6.03 -21.66 0.66
CA ALA A 54 -5.20 -22.37 -0.31
C ALA A 54 -5.43 -23.89 -0.24
N SER A 55 -5.40 -24.47 0.96
CA SER A 55 -5.72 -25.88 1.19
C SER A 55 -7.09 -26.26 0.66
N MET A 56 -8.12 -25.43 0.90
CA MET A 56 -9.47 -25.69 0.37
C MET A 56 -9.54 -25.64 -1.16
N LEU A 57 -8.76 -24.78 -1.81
CA LEU A 57 -8.68 -24.68 -3.27
C LEU A 57 -7.90 -25.84 -3.88
N ALA A 58 -6.83 -26.29 -3.21
CA ALA A 58 -6.05 -27.47 -3.61
C ALA A 58 -6.91 -28.74 -3.53
N ASN A 59 -7.58 -28.96 -2.40
CA ASN A 59 -8.51 -30.07 -2.21
C ASN A 59 -9.63 -30.09 -3.27
N ARG A 60 -10.14 -28.91 -3.66
CA ARG A 60 -11.16 -28.80 -4.72
C ARG A 60 -10.65 -29.25 -6.10
N GLN A 61 -9.34 -29.15 -6.33
CA GLN A 61 -8.69 -29.54 -7.58
C GLN A 61 -8.07 -30.94 -7.53
N GLY A 62 -8.17 -31.64 -6.39
CA GLY A 62 -7.54 -32.96 -6.20
C GLY A 62 -6.05 -32.89 -5.83
N GLU A 63 -5.51 -31.69 -5.60
CA GLU A 63 -4.09 -31.44 -5.31
C GLU A 63 -3.81 -31.33 -3.80
N GLY A 64 -4.69 -31.89 -2.95
CA GLY A 64 -4.60 -31.75 -1.50
C GLY A 64 -3.34 -32.37 -0.89
N GLU A 65 -2.88 -33.50 -1.44
CA GLU A 65 -1.65 -34.17 -0.99
C GLU A 65 -0.41 -33.32 -1.30
N ARG A 66 -0.33 -32.75 -2.51
CA ARG A 66 0.78 -31.86 -2.90
C ARG A 66 0.80 -30.57 -2.09
N PHE A 67 -0.37 -30.03 -1.76
CA PHE A 67 -0.44 -28.86 -0.89
C PHE A 67 0.06 -29.17 0.53
N ALA A 68 -0.18 -30.38 1.04
CA ALA A 68 0.30 -30.77 2.37
C ALA A 68 1.83 -30.97 2.44
N GLU A 69 2.51 -31.04 1.29
CA GLU A 69 3.98 -31.06 1.20
C GLU A 69 4.59 -29.65 1.25
N LEU A 70 3.78 -28.60 1.05
CA LEU A 70 4.24 -27.22 1.12
C LEU A 70 4.28 -26.74 2.59
N ASP A 71 5.23 -25.86 2.87
CA ASP A 71 5.30 -25.14 4.14
C ASP A 71 4.16 -24.12 4.28
N SER A 72 3.95 -23.61 5.50
CA SER A 72 2.95 -22.58 5.78
C SER A 72 3.25 -21.29 5.03
N PHE A 73 2.22 -20.48 4.77
CA PHE A 73 2.35 -19.23 4.01
C PHE A 73 3.48 -18.32 4.51
N ASP A 74 3.60 -18.13 5.83
CA ASP A 74 4.67 -17.31 6.42
C ASP A 74 6.07 -17.87 6.16
N ALA A 75 6.22 -19.20 6.22
CA ALA A 75 7.51 -19.87 5.99
C ALA A 75 7.94 -19.77 4.52
N LEU A 76 6.97 -19.79 3.59
CA LEU A 76 7.24 -19.55 2.18
C LEU A 76 7.68 -18.10 1.90
N GLU A 77 7.22 -17.12 2.70
CA GLU A 77 7.69 -15.73 2.60
C GLU A 77 9.17 -15.62 2.98
N GLU A 78 9.60 -16.32 4.03
CA GLU A 78 11.01 -16.40 4.42
C GLU A 78 11.88 -17.04 3.32
N GLU A 79 11.43 -18.14 2.72
CA GLU A 79 12.16 -18.80 1.61
C GLU A 79 12.32 -17.88 0.39
N VAL A 80 11.27 -17.11 0.04
CA VAL A 80 11.32 -16.14 -1.06
C VAL A 80 12.31 -15.01 -0.76
N ALA A 81 12.37 -14.54 0.49
CA ALA A 81 13.29 -13.47 0.89
C ALA A 81 14.76 -13.90 0.77
N ASP A 82 15.09 -15.16 1.04
CA ASP A 82 16.44 -15.69 0.88
C ASP A 82 16.79 -15.99 -0.60
N GLY A 83 15.79 -16.23 -1.45
CA GLY A 83 15.96 -16.62 -2.84
C GLY A 83 16.09 -15.47 -3.85
N VAL A 84 15.97 -14.22 -3.40
CA VAL A 84 16.12 -13.04 -4.26
C VAL A 84 17.54 -12.51 -4.23
N ILE A 85 18.05 -12.10 -5.39
CA ILE A 85 19.29 -11.33 -5.49
C ILE A 85 18.95 -9.93 -4.98
N ASP A 86 19.68 -9.45 -3.97
CA ASP A 86 19.50 -8.10 -3.48
C ASP A 86 19.93 -7.07 -4.54
N ASP A 87 19.50 -5.82 -4.35
CA ASP A 87 19.74 -4.76 -5.34
C ASP A 87 21.24 -4.52 -5.55
N ASP A 88 22.06 -4.63 -4.50
CA ASP A 88 23.50 -4.40 -4.57
C ASP A 88 24.17 -5.52 -5.37
N ASP A 89 23.90 -6.78 -5.03
CA ASP A 89 24.36 -7.97 -5.75
C ASP A 89 23.94 -7.92 -7.24
N TYR A 90 22.72 -7.45 -7.53
CA TYR A 90 22.24 -7.27 -8.90
C TYR A 90 23.03 -6.20 -9.66
N LEU A 91 23.33 -5.07 -9.02
CA LEU A 91 24.08 -3.96 -9.60
C LEU A 91 25.54 -4.37 -9.85
N GLU A 92 26.17 -5.04 -8.91
CA GLU A 92 27.54 -5.58 -9.06
C GLU A 92 27.63 -6.58 -10.21
N GLN A 93 26.69 -7.54 -10.29
CA GLN A 93 26.62 -8.50 -11.41
C GLN A 93 26.34 -7.82 -12.75
N SER A 94 25.66 -6.68 -12.74
CA SER A 94 25.43 -5.83 -13.91
C SER A 94 26.67 -5.01 -14.31
N GLY A 95 27.77 -5.12 -13.56
CA GLY A 95 29.02 -4.39 -13.79
C GLY A 95 28.98 -2.94 -13.34
N LEU A 96 28.07 -2.61 -12.42
CA LEU A 96 27.93 -1.28 -11.82
C LEU A 96 28.61 -1.29 -10.44
N ASP A 97 29.25 -0.17 -10.10
CA ASP A 97 29.87 0.03 -8.79
C ASP A 97 28.81 0.59 -7.83
N VAL A 98 28.44 -0.20 -6.82
CA VAL A 98 27.37 0.13 -5.86
C VAL A 98 27.75 1.36 -5.05
N ASP A 99 29.00 1.45 -4.58
CA ASP A 99 29.50 2.59 -3.81
C ASP A 99 29.47 3.88 -4.66
N GLU A 100 29.86 3.79 -5.95
CA GLU A 100 29.78 4.92 -6.87
C GLU A 100 28.32 5.35 -7.13
N LEU A 101 27.39 4.41 -7.27
CA LEU A 101 25.98 4.68 -7.47
C LEU A 101 25.31 5.30 -6.24
N GLU A 102 25.59 4.79 -5.05
CA GLU A 102 25.10 5.35 -3.78
C GLU A 102 25.63 6.77 -3.62
N ALA A 103 26.94 6.97 -3.79
CA ALA A 103 27.57 8.28 -3.73
C ALA A 103 27.03 9.24 -4.81
N ALA A 104 26.72 8.76 -6.02
CA ALA A 104 26.11 9.56 -7.08
C ALA A 104 24.67 9.98 -6.73
N GLY A 105 23.90 9.10 -6.07
CA GLY A 105 22.59 9.40 -5.52
C GLY A 105 22.63 10.45 -4.40
N GLU A 106 23.68 10.43 -3.57
CA GLU A 106 23.94 11.46 -2.56
C GLU A 106 24.46 12.78 -3.17
N SER A 107 25.21 12.70 -4.27
CA SER A 107 25.91 13.81 -4.93
C SER A 107 25.06 14.57 -5.95
N ASP A 108 23.90 14.04 -6.35
CA ASP A 108 22.89 14.88 -7.00
C ASP A 108 22.65 16.06 -6.04
N GLN A 109 22.80 17.30 -6.48
CA GLN A 109 22.43 18.47 -5.66
C GLN A 109 20.90 18.52 -5.44
N ARG A 110 20.18 17.58 -6.06
CA ARG A 110 18.88 17.04 -5.64
C ARG A 110 19.06 15.72 -4.89
N GLY A 111 19.89 15.68 -3.85
CA GLY A 111 20.08 14.48 -3.03
C GLY A 111 18.74 14.05 -2.41
N PRO A 112 18.67 12.91 -1.69
CA PRO A 112 17.53 12.60 -0.85
C PRO A 112 17.40 13.73 0.16
N SER A 113 16.56 14.71 -0.16
CA SER A 113 16.31 15.80 0.74
C SER A 113 15.74 15.12 1.99
N ARG A 114 16.28 15.47 3.16
CA ARG A 114 15.65 15.12 4.44
C ARG A 114 14.24 15.75 4.60
N SER A 115 13.59 16.10 3.49
CA SER A 115 12.36 16.86 3.36
C SER A 115 11.45 16.43 2.19
N GLY A 116 11.83 15.47 1.32
CA GLY A 116 11.05 15.03 0.16
C GLY A 116 11.16 15.95 -1.08
N SER A 117 10.64 15.49 -2.21
CA SER A 117 10.45 16.27 -3.44
C SER A 117 9.68 17.57 -3.16
N LYS A 118 9.81 18.58 -4.03
CA LYS A 118 9.07 19.86 -3.88
C LYS A 118 7.56 19.65 -3.69
N LYS A 119 6.99 18.60 -4.30
CA LYS A 119 5.60 18.19 -4.14
C LYS A 119 5.33 17.61 -2.75
N GLU A 120 6.18 16.69 -2.29
CA GLU A 120 6.07 16.10 -0.95
C GLU A 120 6.24 17.13 0.16
N ILE A 121 7.09 18.14 -0.03
CA ILE A 121 7.21 19.27 0.90
C ILE A 121 5.86 19.99 1.04
N VAL A 122 5.21 20.32 -0.08
CA VAL A 122 3.89 20.99 -0.07
C VAL A 122 2.81 20.11 0.52
N GLU A 123 2.80 18.81 0.18
CA GLU A 123 1.82 17.85 0.72
C GLU A 123 1.99 17.63 2.22
N ARG A 124 3.23 17.58 2.71
CA ARG A 124 3.55 17.49 4.14
C ARG A 124 3.13 18.74 4.91
N THR A 125 3.30 19.93 4.34
CA THR A 125 2.78 21.17 4.96
C THR A 125 1.27 21.10 5.19
N LEU A 126 0.53 20.54 4.23
CA LEU A 126 -0.93 20.39 4.30
C LEU A 126 -1.37 19.28 5.28
N GLU A 127 -0.46 18.42 5.70
CA GLU A 127 -0.69 17.41 6.75
C GLU A 127 -0.34 17.94 8.14
N GLU A 128 0.75 18.70 8.26
CA GLU A 128 1.25 19.22 9.54
C GLU A 128 0.48 20.45 10.02
N LEU A 129 0.01 21.30 9.11
CA LEU A 129 -0.76 22.50 9.45
C LEU A 129 -2.25 22.25 9.30
N GLU A 130 -3.02 22.59 10.33
CA GLU A 130 -4.47 22.50 10.30
C GLU A 130 -5.08 23.69 9.56
N GLN A 131 -5.50 23.48 8.31
CA GLN A 131 -6.12 24.51 7.46
C GLN A 131 -5.21 25.73 7.18
N PRO A 132 -4.00 25.55 6.61
CA PRO A 132 -3.12 26.67 6.32
C PRO A 132 -3.63 27.55 5.17
N THR A 133 -3.22 28.80 5.20
CA THR A 133 -3.27 29.73 4.07
C THR A 133 -2.21 29.44 3.03
N GLU A 134 -2.38 29.97 1.83
CA GLU A 134 -1.33 29.96 0.81
C GLU A 134 -0.01 30.53 1.36
N ASP A 135 -0.07 31.66 2.06
CA ASP A 135 1.12 32.33 2.60
C ASP A 135 1.84 31.46 3.64
N GLU A 136 1.10 30.78 4.53
CA GLU A 136 1.66 29.83 5.50
C GLU A 136 2.29 28.62 4.80
N VAL A 137 1.71 28.13 3.69
CA VAL A 137 2.31 27.05 2.90
C VAL A 137 3.58 27.52 2.18
N VAL A 138 3.58 28.74 1.64
CA VAL A 138 4.73 29.36 0.98
C VAL A 138 5.88 29.57 1.97
N GLU A 139 5.59 30.05 3.18
CA GLU A 139 6.58 30.25 4.24
C GLU A 139 7.24 28.93 4.63
N TYR A 140 6.44 27.92 4.99
CA TYR A 140 6.94 26.61 5.41
C TYR A 140 7.75 25.91 4.30
N ALA A 141 7.26 25.95 3.06
CA ALA A 141 7.94 25.32 1.92
C ALA A 141 9.18 26.12 1.49
N GLY A 142 9.17 27.45 1.68
CA GLY A 142 10.28 28.36 1.42
C GLY A 142 11.48 28.09 2.33
N GLU A 143 11.25 27.83 3.62
CA GLU A 143 12.30 27.37 4.56
C GLU A 143 13.01 26.09 4.09
N ARG A 144 12.33 25.31 3.24
CA ARG A 144 12.80 24.02 2.70
C ARG A 144 13.21 24.11 1.22
N GLY A 145 13.37 25.32 0.69
CA GLY A 145 13.90 25.57 -0.65
C GLY A 145 12.89 25.46 -1.80
N VAL A 146 11.58 25.51 -1.51
CA VAL A 146 10.53 25.54 -2.53
C VAL A 146 10.18 26.99 -2.86
N SER A 147 10.21 27.34 -4.15
CA SER A 147 9.85 28.67 -4.63
C SER A 147 8.34 28.95 -4.45
N PRO A 148 7.93 30.17 -4.08
CA PRO A 148 6.52 30.55 -3.93
C PRO A 148 5.67 30.25 -5.18
N GLU A 149 6.22 30.45 -6.37
CA GLU A 149 5.54 30.18 -7.65
C GLU A 149 5.16 28.70 -7.78
N TYR A 150 6.07 27.81 -7.38
CA TYR A 150 5.83 26.37 -7.41
C TYR A 150 4.75 25.95 -6.41
N VAL A 151 4.75 26.55 -5.22
CA VAL A 151 3.75 26.26 -4.18
C VAL A 151 2.34 26.61 -4.68
N ARG A 152 2.17 27.79 -5.27
CA ARG A 152 0.88 28.22 -5.85
C ARG A 152 0.41 27.28 -6.94
N GLU A 153 1.29 26.94 -7.88
CA GLU A 153 0.98 26.01 -8.96
C GLU A 153 0.62 24.60 -8.43
N ALA A 154 1.32 24.14 -7.40
CA ALA A 154 1.04 22.87 -6.75
C ALA A 154 -0.32 22.86 -6.06
N LEU A 155 -0.66 23.91 -5.29
CA LEU A 155 -1.96 24.06 -4.61
C LEU A 155 -3.11 24.10 -5.61
N GLU A 156 -2.96 24.82 -6.72
CA GLU A 156 -3.95 24.85 -7.81
C GLU A 156 -4.15 23.44 -8.40
N LYS A 157 -3.05 22.73 -8.71
CA LYS A 157 -3.11 21.37 -9.27
C LYS A 157 -3.75 20.38 -8.29
N LEU A 158 -3.42 20.44 -7.02
CA LEU A 158 -3.95 19.55 -5.98
C LEU A 158 -5.46 19.80 -5.75
N THR A 159 -5.87 21.06 -5.77
CA THR A 159 -7.29 21.45 -5.67
C THR A 159 -8.07 20.96 -6.88
N ARG A 160 -7.54 21.18 -8.09
CA ARG A 160 -8.15 20.70 -9.34
C ARG A 160 -8.31 19.18 -9.40
N ARG A 161 -7.40 18.43 -8.77
CA ARG A 161 -7.44 16.97 -8.68
C ARG A 161 -8.34 16.44 -7.57
N GLY A 162 -8.87 17.30 -6.70
CA GLY A 162 -9.67 16.90 -5.55
C GLY A 162 -8.87 16.21 -4.44
N VAL A 163 -7.55 16.43 -4.39
CA VAL A 163 -6.67 15.95 -3.30
C VAL A 163 -6.68 16.92 -2.12
N VAL A 164 -6.96 18.19 -2.40
CA VAL A 164 -7.05 19.27 -1.42
C VAL A 164 -8.34 20.04 -1.69
N SER A 165 -9.02 20.48 -0.63
CA SER A 165 -10.12 21.44 -0.70
C SER A 165 -9.60 22.82 -0.31
N GLU A 166 -9.94 23.83 -1.09
CA GLU A 166 -9.75 25.23 -0.74
C GLU A 166 -11.09 25.83 -0.30
N ASN A 167 -11.09 26.57 0.81
CA ASN A 167 -12.25 27.32 1.28
C ASN A 167 -11.80 28.65 1.90
N ARG A 168 -12.14 29.77 1.26
CA ARG A 168 -11.85 31.14 1.72
C ARG A 168 -10.35 31.37 2.00
N GLY A 169 -9.50 30.89 1.11
CA GLY A 169 -8.04 30.97 1.19
C GLY A 169 -7.42 30.04 2.23
N ARG A 170 -8.14 29.01 2.68
CA ARG A 170 -7.64 27.96 3.59
C ARG A 170 -7.68 26.60 2.89
N TYR A 171 -6.58 25.85 3.00
CA TYR A 171 -6.41 24.57 2.32
C TYR A 171 -6.54 23.41 3.30
N ARG A 172 -7.26 22.36 2.93
CA ARG A 172 -7.39 21.13 3.72
C ARG A 172 -7.19 19.91 2.83
N LYS A 173 -6.32 18.99 3.23
CA LYS A 173 -6.18 17.69 2.56
C LYS A 173 -7.45 16.85 2.74
N LEU A 174 -7.93 16.25 1.64
CA LEU A 174 -9.15 15.43 1.59
C LEU A 174 -8.86 13.95 1.84
#